data_AF-A0A957FKM8-F1
#
_entry.id   AF-A0A957FKM8-F1
#
_cell.length_a   1.000
_cell.length_b   1.000
_cell.length_c   1.000
_cell.angle_alpha   90.00
_cell.angle_beta   90.00
_cell.angle_gamma   90.00
#
_symmetry.space_group_name_H-M   'P 1'
#
loop_
_entity.id
_entity.type
_entity.pdbx_description
1 polymer ?
#
loop_
_entity_poly.entity_id
_entity_poly.type
_entity_poly.pdbx_seq_one_letter_code
_entity_poly.pdbx_strand_id
1 'polypeptide(L)'
;IDQFEETFTLCLDEEERRAFVNNLLHLMQTPEQRHTVILTMRTDYESHLATMPLLQALFEQNAVRVTAMTAVELYDAILKPAENVGLKFQEGLVDELIREIVGEPAALPLLQFTLLQLWEKRQRNRVTWESFRQLGGVAQALASTADALYTSLIPEEQVTLRRILLRLVQPSEGLEVTRNRIRRKALYQAGEAQDRVDRVLDKLISSRLLHLTRSSSTNDDQVEVAHEALVRNWPRLVEWLDEERVVLRKRLRLTSLAQNWESLGRDADALLRGALLREALEYSDLNELEREFITASQEETVRAEREKEAARLRELEAARQLAEEQKQRAEAEKARAEEQKQRAEAQAVAARRLRQFNVALLFILAIAIVGALLWSNYLQLQTEAETIAAQSTNEALLGSLALATVQAEQTHTAQQVTREVATSQAQSASRATAAAAEAATIAAATATAQYEGALATQEAIVAQATPTLVVTQPVVGETPQPTATPDPLVLMAQLSVQAQLSATVRIQDQMPMLYITGHTFWMGAVDDASAAADETPAHEVTLSNFYIDQYEVSVQQYAAFLNFLGGYRQKCLGFDCVATGTETQFTFLLNNLGFYEPKTGYEQFPANWVTWYGAQA
;
A
#
# COMPACT_ATOMS: atom_id res chain seq x y z
N ILE A 1 -44.94 -10.51 -29.39
CA ILE A 1 -44.65 -9.62 -28.25
C ILE A 1 -43.16 -9.42 -28.29
N ASP A 2 -42.75 -8.21 -28.63
CA ASP A 2 -41.34 -7.84 -28.67
C ASP A 2 -40.88 -7.41 -27.27
N GLN A 3 -39.61 -7.60 -26.93
CA GLN A 3 -39.02 -7.24 -25.63
C GLN A 3 -39.80 -7.80 -24.43
N PHE A 4 -40.09 -9.11 -24.43
CA PHE A 4 -40.87 -9.76 -23.37
C PHE A 4 -40.24 -9.60 -21.97
N GLU A 5 -38.92 -9.35 -21.88
CA GLU A 5 -38.22 -9.03 -20.64
C GLU A 5 -38.80 -7.83 -19.88
N GLU A 6 -39.49 -6.90 -20.56
CA GLU A 6 -40.14 -5.74 -19.92
C GLU A 6 -41.20 -6.15 -18.90
N THR A 7 -41.77 -7.35 -19.04
CA THR A 7 -42.68 -7.92 -18.05
C THR A 7 -42.00 -8.18 -16.70
N PHE A 8 -40.69 -8.39 -16.68
CA PHE A 8 -39.91 -8.63 -15.47
C PHE A 8 -39.22 -7.37 -14.95
N THR A 9 -38.88 -6.43 -15.83
CA THR A 9 -38.08 -5.24 -15.49
C THR A 9 -38.91 -3.98 -15.21
N LEU A 10 -39.98 -3.73 -15.97
CA LEU A 10 -40.78 -2.50 -15.86
C LEU A 10 -42.06 -2.69 -15.03
N CYS A 11 -42.63 -3.90 -15.04
CA CYS A 11 -43.83 -4.22 -14.27
C CYS A 11 -43.46 -4.56 -12.83
N LEU A 12 -43.70 -3.64 -11.89
CA LEU A 12 -43.43 -3.83 -10.47
C LEU A 12 -44.50 -4.66 -9.74
N ASP A 13 -45.71 -4.77 -10.32
CA ASP A 13 -46.82 -5.53 -9.76
C ASP A 13 -46.78 -6.99 -10.23
N GLU A 14 -46.57 -7.91 -9.28
CA GLU A 14 -46.49 -9.33 -9.56
C GLU A 14 -47.84 -9.94 -10.00
N GLU A 15 -48.97 -9.39 -9.51
CA GLU A 15 -50.30 -9.88 -9.88
C GLU A 15 -50.63 -9.51 -11.32
N GLU A 16 -50.33 -8.27 -11.72
CA GLU A 16 -50.52 -7.81 -13.10
C GLU A 16 -49.68 -8.63 -14.08
N ARG A 17 -48.41 -8.89 -13.72
CA ARG A 17 -47.51 -9.74 -14.48
C ARG A 17 -48.05 -11.16 -14.66
N ARG A 18 -48.52 -11.78 -13.57
CA ARG A 18 -49.12 -13.13 -13.60
C ARG A 18 -50.39 -13.14 -14.45
N ALA A 19 -51.26 -12.15 -14.32
CA ALA A 19 -52.49 -12.04 -15.10
C ALA A 19 -52.19 -11.95 -16.61
N PHE A 20 -51.20 -11.14 -17.01
CA PHE A 20 -50.78 -11.01 -18.40
C PHE A 20 -50.31 -12.35 -18.98
N VAL A 21 -49.40 -13.05 -18.28
CA VAL A 21 -48.90 -14.36 -18.74
C VAL A 21 -50.01 -15.41 -18.79
N ASN A 22 -50.89 -15.45 -17.80
CA ASN A 22 -52.03 -16.37 -17.79
C ASN A 22 -52.97 -16.14 -18.97
N ASN A 23 -53.20 -14.89 -19.36
CA ASN A 23 -54.00 -14.57 -20.54
C ASN A 23 -53.34 -15.07 -21.84
N LEU A 24 -52.00 -14.98 -21.96
CA LEU A 24 -51.27 -15.55 -23.11
C LEU A 24 -51.39 -17.08 -23.17
N LEU A 25 -51.24 -17.74 -22.02
CA LEU A 25 -51.40 -19.19 -21.93
C LEU A 25 -52.83 -19.62 -22.29
N HIS A 26 -53.83 -18.90 -21.81
CA HIS A 26 -55.23 -19.16 -22.13
C HIS A 26 -55.50 -19.00 -23.64
N LEU A 27 -54.93 -17.96 -24.24
CA LEU A 27 -55.01 -17.71 -25.69
C LEU A 27 -54.44 -18.88 -26.49
N MET A 28 -53.33 -19.47 -26.05
CA MET A 28 -52.69 -20.63 -26.70
C MET A 28 -53.48 -21.94 -26.51
N GLN A 29 -54.25 -22.06 -25.42
CA GLN A 29 -54.98 -23.27 -25.05
C GLN A 29 -56.45 -23.29 -25.52
N THR A 30 -56.93 -22.19 -26.12
CA THR A 30 -58.33 -22.06 -26.54
C THR A 30 -58.63 -23.00 -27.74
N PRO A 31 -59.53 -24.00 -27.60
CA PRO A 31 -59.69 -25.07 -28.59
C PRO A 31 -60.23 -24.63 -29.96
N GLU A 32 -60.91 -23.47 -30.03
CA GLU A 32 -61.66 -23.02 -31.21
C GLU A 32 -60.92 -21.96 -32.04
N GLN A 33 -59.81 -21.41 -31.55
CA GLN A 33 -59.02 -20.40 -32.27
C GLN A 33 -57.53 -20.75 -32.24
N ARG A 34 -56.91 -20.85 -33.41
CA ARG A 34 -55.45 -21.09 -33.52
C ARG A 34 -54.71 -19.77 -33.44
N HIS A 35 -54.34 -19.37 -32.23
CA HIS A 35 -53.45 -18.23 -32.03
C HIS A 35 -51.99 -18.68 -32.03
N THR A 36 -51.13 -17.92 -32.70
CA THR A 36 -49.67 -18.08 -32.63
C THR A 36 -49.09 -16.93 -31.81
N VAL A 37 -48.46 -17.25 -30.69
CA VAL A 37 -47.77 -16.28 -29.85
C VAL A 37 -46.28 -16.39 -30.12
N ILE A 38 -45.69 -15.32 -30.64
CA ILE A 38 -44.24 -15.18 -30.79
C ILE A 38 -43.77 -14.23 -29.69
N LEU A 39 -42.86 -14.71 -28.85
CA LEU A 39 -42.18 -13.91 -27.84
C LEU A 39 -40.73 -13.72 -28.28
N THR A 40 -40.22 -12.51 -28.20
CA THR A 40 -38.78 -12.26 -28.29
C THR A 40 -38.31 -11.81 -26.92
N MET A 41 -37.15 -12.30 -26.51
CA MET A 41 -36.52 -11.96 -25.24
C MET A 41 -35.02 -12.15 -25.37
N ARG A 42 -34.25 -11.31 -24.70
CA ARG A 42 -32.81 -11.52 -24.56
C ARG A 42 -32.51 -12.70 -23.62
N THR A 43 -31.38 -13.37 -23.85
CA THR A 43 -31.04 -14.63 -23.17
C THR A 43 -30.66 -14.46 -21.69
N ASP A 44 -30.20 -13.28 -21.31
CA ASP A 44 -29.92 -12.83 -19.93
C ASP A 44 -31.17 -12.88 -19.03
N TYR A 45 -32.38 -12.71 -19.60
CA TYR A 45 -33.63 -12.72 -18.84
C TYR A 45 -34.31 -14.10 -18.74
N GLU A 46 -33.72 -15.15 -19.29
CA GLU A 46 -34.31 -16.50 -19.25
C GLU A 46 -34.48 -17.07 -17.85
N SER A 47 -33.58 -16.71 -16.93
CA SER A 47 -33.66 -17.14 -15.52
C SER A 47 -34.97 -16.70 -14.86
N HIS A 48 -35.56 -15.58 -15.29
CA HIS A 48 -36.85 -15.12 -14.78
C HIS A 48 -38.02 -16.02 -15.17
N LEU A 49 -37.91 -16.79 -16.26
CA LEU A 49 -38.95 -17.75 -16.65
C LEU A 49 -39.12 -18.89 -15.64
N ALA A 50 -38.11 -19.17 -14.80
CA ALA A 50 -38.21 -20.15 -13.72
C ALA A 50 -39.32 -19.82 -12.71
N THR A 51 -39.72 -18.55 -12.64
CA THR A 51 -40.86 -18.12 -11.80
C THR A 51 -42.23 -18.50 -12.40
N MET A 52 -42.27 -19.01 -13.64
CA MET A 52 -43.48 -19.29 -14.41
C MET A 52 -43.43 -20.67 -15.10
N PRO A 53 -43.66 -21.77 -14.36
CA PRO A 53 -43.40 -23.14 -14.85
C PRO A 53 -44.16 -23.52 -16.14
N LEU A 54 -45.41 -23.07 -16.29
CA LEU A 54 -46.21 -23.36 -17.50
C LEU A 54 -45.67 -22.66 -18.74
N LEU A 55 -45.20 -21.42 -18.60
CA LEU A 55 -44.58 -20.68 -19.69
C LEU A 55 -43.20 -21.25 -20.01
N GLN A 56 -42.42 -21.61 -18.99
CA GLN A 56 -41.11 -22.23 -19.15
C GLN A 56 -41.18 -23.52 -19.98
N ALA A 57 -42.11 -24.43 -19.66
CA ALA A 57 -42.26 -25.68 -20.40
C ALA A 57 -42.59 -25.47 -21.88
N LEU A 58 -43.39 -24.45 -22.21
CA LEU A 58 -43.72 -24.08 -23.59
C LEU A 58 -42.54 -23.38 -24.29
N PHE A 59 -41.81 -22.55 -23.56
CA PHE A 59 -40.62 -21.85 -24.06
C PHE A 59 -39.53 -22.85 -24.46
N GLU A 60 -39.21 -23.80 -23.58
CA GLU A 60 -38.17 -24.82 -23.84
C GLU A 60 -38.47 -25.68 -25.07
N GLN A 61 -39.75 -25.94 -25.37
CA GLN A 61 -40.17 -26.73 -26.54
C GLN A 61 -40.10 -25.96 -27.87
N ASN A 62 -40.16 -24.63 -27.83
CA ASN A 62 -40.38 -23.79 -29.02
C ASN A 62 -39.33 -22.69 -29.19
N ALA A 63 -38.27 -22.69 -28.37
CA ALA A 63 -37.23 -21.66 -28.41
C ALA A 63 -36.43 -21.72 -29.71
N VAL A 64 -36.39 -20.59 -30.42
CA VAL A 64 -35.51 -20.38 -31.58
C VAL A 64 -34.43 -19.37 -31.17
N ARG A 65 -33.16 -19.78 -31.24
CA ARG A 65 -32.02 -18.92 -30.91
C ARG A 65 -31.59 -18.13 -32.13
N VAL A 66 -31.69 -16.81 -32.04
CA VAL A 66 -31.09 -15.89 -33.02
C VAL A 66 -29.67 -15.59 -32.56
N THR A 67 -28.69 -16.14 -33.26
CA THR A 67 -27.26 -15.92 -32.97
C THR A 67 -26.74 -14.69 -33.73
N ALA A 68 -25.53 -14.24 -33.37
CA ALA A 68 -24.87 -13.16 -34.11
C ALA A 68 -24.65 -13.58 -35.58
N MET A 69 -24.86 -12.63 -36.49
CA MET A 69 -24.63 -12.86 -37.93
C MET A 69 -23.16 -13.20 -38.19
N THR A 70 -22.94 -14.17 -39.07
CA THR A 70 -21.62 -14.47 -39.62
C THR A 70 -21.13 -13.35 -40.55
N ALA A 71 -19.84 -13.31 -40.86
CA ALA A 71 -19.28 -12.34 -41.81
C ALA A 71 -19.98 -12.37 -43.19
N VAL A 72 -20.38 -13.56 -43.65
CA VAL A 72 -21.11 -13.74 -44.92
C VAL A 72 -22.52 -13.17 -44.83
N GLU A 73 -23.23 -13.44 -43.73
CA GLU A 73 -24.58 -12.89 -43.51
C GLU A 73 -24.54 -11.37 -43.35
N LEU A 74 -23.52 -10.81 -42.69
CA LEU A 74 -23.30 -9.37 -42.60
C LEU A 74 -23.04 -8.75 -43.98
N TYR A 75 -22.22 -9.39 -44.81
CA TYR A 75 -21.98 -8.96 -46.19
C TYR A 75 -23.29 -8.87 -46.98
N ASP A 76 -24.10 -9.93 -46.93
CA ASP A 76 -25.41 -9.97 -47.57
C ASP A 76 -26.38 -8.92 -47.02
N ALA A 77 -26.38 -8.71 -45.69
CA ALA A 77 -27.21 -7.72 -45.01
C ALA A 77 -26.85 -6.27 -45.41
N ILE A 78 -25.60 -6.02 -45.80
CA ILE A 78 -25.16 -4.71 -46.31
C ILE A 78 -25.47 -4.58 -47.81
N LEU A 79 -25.10 -5.58 -48.61
CA LEU A 79 -25.09 -5.47 -50.06
C LEU A 79 -26.50 -5.59 -50.67
N LYS A 80 -27.30 -6.59 -50.26
CA LYS A 80 -28.60 -6.86 -50.88
C LYS A 80 -29.59 -5.69 -50.77
N PRO A 81 -29.72 -5.01 -49.61
CA PRO A 81 -30.56 -3.81 -49.54
C PRO A 81 -30.05 -2.66 -50.41
N ALA A 82 -28.73 -2.49 -50.53
CA ALA A 82 -28.12 -1.47 -51.38
C ALA A 82 -28.39 -1.72 -52.88
N GLU A 83 -28.30 -2.98 -53.32
CA GLU A 83 -28.61 -3.39 -54.69
C GLU A 83 -30.06 -3.08 -55.07
N ASN A 84 -31.01 -3.32 -54.17
CA ASN A 84 -32.43 -3.05 -54.38
C ASN A 84 -32.73 -1.57 -54.67
N VAL A 85 -31.89 -0.65 -54.18
CA VAL A 85 -32.03 0.80 -54.39
C VAL A 85 -30.99 1.37 -55.35
N GLY A 86 -30.19 0.53 -56.00
CA GLY A 86 -29.14 0.94 -56.93
C GLY A 86 -27.95 1.68 -56.30
N LEU A 87 -27.74 1.51 -54.99
CA LEU A 87 -26.59 2.04 -54.26
C LEU A 87 -25.38 1.14 -54.49
N LYS A 88 -24.21 1.75 -54.72
CA LYS A 88 -22.94 1.05 -54.90
C LYS A 88 -21.96 1.42 -53.80
N PHE A 89 -21.22 0.45 -53.31
CA PHE A 89 -20.04 0.70 -52.47
C PHE A 89 -18.79 0.78 -53.34
N GLN A 90 -17.82 1.59 -52.91
CA GLN A 90 -16.48 1.53 -53.47
C GLN A 90 -15.82 0.19 -53.11
N GLU A 91 -14.96 -0.31 -54.00
CA GLU A 91 -14.30 -1.60 -53.84
C GLU A 91 -13.53 -1.70 -52.51
N GLY A 92 -13.68 -2.85 -51.84
CA GLY A 92 -13.07 -3.15 -50.53
C GLY A 92 -13.75 -2.51 -49.32
N LEU A 93 -14.71 -1.58 -49.51
CA LEU A 93 -15.31 -0.86 -48.39
C LEU A 93 -16.21 -1.75 -47.52
N VAL A 94 -16.97 -2.65 -48.13
CA VAL A 94 -17.86 -3.57 -47.38
C VAL A 94 -17.04 -4.55 -46.56
N ASP A 95 -15.92 -5.03 -47.10
CA ASP A 95 -14.99 -5.93 -46.40
C ASP A 95 -14.39 -5.25 -45.17
N GLU A 96 -14.07 -3.95 -45.25
CA GLU A 96 -13.59 -3.18 -44.11
C GLU A 96 -14.66 -2.97 -43.05
N LEU A 97 -15.90 -2.63 -43.45
CA LEU A 97 -17.03 -2.50 -42.53
C LEU A 97 -17.26 -3.78 -41.73
N ILE A 98 -17.13 -4.94 -42.38
CA ILE A 98 -17.28 -6.24 -41.72
C ILE A 98 -16.08 -6.51 -40.81
N ARG A 99 -14.85 -6.20 -41.26
CA ARG A 99 -13.65 -6.40 -40.45
C ARG A 99 -13.71 -5.62 -39.14
N GLU A 100 -14.19 -4.38 -39.17
CA GLU A 100 -14.31 -3.54 -37.97
C GLU A 100 -15.46 -3.97 -37.03
N ILE A 101 -16.45 -4.74 -37.50
CA ILE A 101 -17.61 -5.11 -36.69
C ILE A 101 -17.54 -6.55 -36.14
N VAL A 102 -16.77 -7.43 -36.76
CA VAL A 102 -16.65 -8.82 -36.32
C VAL A 102 -15.93 -8.87 -34.97
N GLY A 103 -16.61 -9.42 -33.96
CA GLY A 103 -16.11 -9.50 -32.59
C GLY A 103 -16.51 -8.32 -31.70
N GLU A 104 -17.13 -7.28 -32.26
CA GLU A 104 -17.59 -6.12 -31.47
C GLU A 104 -18.89 -6.41 -30.70
N PRO A 105 -18.95 -6.09 -29.39
CA PRO A 105 -20.19 -6.14 -28.65
C PRO A 105 -21.18 -5.09 -29.19
N ALA A 106 -22.45 -5.48 -29.38
CA ALA A 106 -23.46 -4.64 -30.04
C ALA A 106 -23.10 -4.21 -31.48
N ALA A 107 -22.45 -5.12 -32.21
CA ALA A 107 -22.07 -5.00 -33.62
C ALA A 107 -23.16 -4.41 -34.55
N LEU A 108 -24.34 -5.03 -34.55
CA LEU A 108 -25.40 -4.69 -35.51
C LEU A 108 -25.93 -3.24 -35.37
N PRO A 109 -26.26 -2.75 -34.16
CA PRO A 109 -26.59 -1.35 -33.95
C PRO A 109 -25.56 -0.35 -34.49
N LEU A 110 -24.28 -0.63 -34.26
CA LEU A 110 -23.19 0.23 -34.67
C LEU A 110 -23.01 0.23 -36.19
N LEU A 111 -23.12 -0.95 -36.81
CA LEU A 111 -23.13 -1.10 -38.26
C LEU A 111 -24.33 -0.37 -38.88
N GLN A 112 -25.54 -0.54 -38.33
CA GLN A 112 -26.75 0.13 -38.80
C GLN A 112 -26.58 1.65 -38.77
N PHE A 113 -26.07 2.19 -37.66
CA PHE A 113 -25.80 3.62 -37.52
C PHE A 113 -24.77 4.08 -38.56
N THR A 114 -23.67 3.35 -38.73
CA THR A 114 -22.61 3.68 -39.68
C THR A 114 -23.11 3.68 -41.12
N LEU A 115 -23.87 2.65 -41.52
CA LEU A 115 -24.47 2.56 -42.85
C LEU A 115 -25.44 3.71 -43.13
N LEU A 116 -26.21 4.13 -42.12
CA LEU A 116 -27.08 5.30 -42.25
C LEU A 116 -26.28 6.59 -42.46
N GLN A 117 -25.21 6.80 -41.68
CA GLN A 117 -24.35 7.97 -41.87
C GLN A 117 -23.65 7.98 -43.23
N LEU A 118 -23.19 6.82 -43.68
CA LEU A 118 -22.62 6.63 -45.02
C LEU A 118 -23.64 6.89 -46.11
N TRP A 119 -24.90 6.50 -45.91
CA TRP A 119 -25.99 6.82 -46.81
C TRP A 119 -26.21 8.33 -46.90
N GLU A 120 -26.30 9.05 -45.77
CA GLU A 120 -26.49 10.51 -45.78
C GLU A 120 -25.31 11.26 -46.43
N LYS A 121 -24.07 10.77 -46.23
CA LYS A 121 -22.85 11.36 -46.80
C LYS A 121 -22.48 10.83 -48.19
N ARG A 122 -23.31 9.96 -48.79
CA ARG A 122 -23.00 9.33 -50.08
C ARG A 122 -22.90 10.36 -51.20
N GLN A 123 -22.07 10.04 -52.20
CA GLN A 123 -21.97 10.82 -53.42
C GLN A 123 -22.92 10.22 -54.48
N ARG A 124 -24.09 10.86 -54.67
CA ARG A 124 -25.18 10.38 -55.55
C ARG A 124 -25.69 8.99 -55.15
N ASN A 125 -25.26 7.95 -55.85
CA ASN A 125 -25.60 6.55 -55.58
C ASN A 125 -24.36 5.73 -55.18
N ARG A 126 -23.29 6.38 -54.72
CA ARG A 126 -22.05 5.71 -54.32
C ARG A 126 -21.60 6.10 -52.92
N VAL A 127 -21.36 5.09 -52.08
CA VAL A 127 -20.65 5.24 -50.81
C VAL A 127 -19.15 5.11 -51.08
N THR A 128 -18.35 6.05 -50.57
CA THR A 128 -16.92 6.17 -50.89
C THR A 128 -16.04 6.00 -49.66
N TRP A 129 -14.77 5.64 -49.87
CA TRP A 129 -13.75 5.62 -48.81
C TRP A 129 -13.61 6.98 -48.12
N GLU A 130 -13.81 8.08 -48.84
CA GLU A 130 -13.80 9.43 -48.28
C GLU A 130 -14.91 9.63 -47.24
N SER A 131 -16.16 9.26 -47.59
CA SER A 131 -17.29 9.35 -46.65
C SER A 131 -17.09 8.48 -45.40
N PHE A 132 -16.44 7.33 -45.54
CA PHE A 132 -16.11 6.44 -44.44
C PHE A 132 -15.00 6.98 -43.53
N ARG A 133 -13.89 7.46 -44.11
CA ARG A 133 -12.79 8.07 -43.32
C ARG A 133 -13.22 9.32 -42.57
N GLN A 134 -14.12 10.12 -43.15
CA GLN A 134 -14.71 11.28 -42.47
C GLN A 134 -15.57 10.90 -41.25
N LEU A 135 -16.03 9.65 -41.14
CA LEU A 135 -16.74 9.14 -39.96
C LEU A 135 -15.80 8.57 -38.90
N GLY A 136 -14.53 8.31 -39.25
CA GLY A 136 -13.55 7.71 -38.34
C GLY A 136 -13.69 6.19 -38.17
N GLY A 137 -14.37 5.51 -39.10
CA GLY A 137 -14.66 4.08 -38.99
C GLY A 137 -16.00 3.77 -38.31
N VAL A 138 -16.30 2.48 -38.15
CA VAL A 138 -17.55 1.95 -37.60
C VAL A 138 -17.64 2.24 -36.09
N ALA A 139 -16.58 1.95 -35.34
CA ALA A 139 -16.51 2.22 -33.89
C ALA A 139 -16.70 3.69 -33.55
N GLN A 140 -16.08 4.57 -34.34
CA GLN A 140 -16.03 6.00 -34.04
C GLN A 140 -17.13 6.81 -34.70
N ALA A 141 -17.88 6.26 -35.69
CA ALA A 141 -18.96 6.97 -36.36
C ALA A 141 -20.00 7.52 -35.37
N LEU A 142 -20.37 6.70 -34.40
CA LEU A 142 -21.38 7.02 -33.40
C LEU A 142 -20.85 8.06 -32.40
N ALA A 143 -19.65 7.84 -31.87
CA ALA A 143 -18.96 8.78 -30.97
C ALA A 143 -18.77 10.16 -31.62
N SER A 144 -18.25 10.19 -32.84
CA SER A 144 -17.99 11.43 -33.58
C SER A 144 -19.28 12.22 -33.85
N THR A 145 -20.39 11.53 -34.12
CA THR A 145 -21.69 12.19 -34.33
C THR A 145 -22.22 12.76 -33.01
N ALA A 146 -22.09 12.02 -31.90
CA ALA A 146 -22.49 12.48 -30.58
C ALA A 146 -21.65 13.67 -30.10
N ASP A 147 -20.33 13.64 -30.31
CA ASP A 147 -19.43 14.74 -29.96
C ASP A 147 -19.67 15.97 -30.83
N ALA A 148 -19.89 15.81 -32.14
CA ALA A 148 -20.23 16.92 -33.03
C ALA A 148 -21.55 17.58 -32.60
N LEU A 149 -22.56 16.77 -32.24
CA LEU A 149 -23.82 17.28 -31.72
C LEU A 149 -23.59 18.06 -30.43
N TYR A 150 -22.92 17.47 -29.45
CA TYR A 150 -22.65 18.09 -28.16
C TYR A 150 -21.91 19.43 -28.30
N THR A 151 -20.88 19.47 -29.15
CA THR A 151 -20.06 20.66 -29.40
C THR A 151 -20.85 21.77 -30.10
N SER A 152 -21.88 21.41 -30.87
CA SER A 152 -22.77 22.39 -31.53
C SER A 152 -23.79 23.05 -30.59
N LEU A 153 -24.00 22.50 -29.39
CA LEU A 153 -24.95 23.03 -28.41
C LEU A 153 -24.37 24.19 -27.62
N ILE A 154 -25.24 25.13 -27.20
CA ILE A 154 -24.88 26.17 -26.22
C ILE A 154 -24.65 25.54 -24.83
N PRO A 155 -23.88 26.19 -23.92
CA PRO A 155 -23.54 25.61 -22.61
C PRO A 155 -24.75 25.15 -21.79
N GLU A 156 -25.85 25.89 -21.82
CA GLU A 156 -27.08 25.49 -21.12
C GLU A 156 -27.71 24.23 -21.71
N GLU A 157 -27.70 24.08 -23.04
CA GLU A 157 -28.20 22.89 -23.74
C GLU A 157 -27.28 21.68 -23.54
N GLN A 158 -25.97 21.89 -23.38
CA GLN A 158 -25.00 20.84 -23.04
C GLN A 158 -25.28 20.24 -21.66
N VAL A 159 -25.59 21.08 -20.67
CA VAL A 159 -25.97 20.64 -19.32
C VAL A 159 -27.29 19.85 -19.39
N THR A 160 -28.28 20.35 -20.12
CA THR A 160 -29.56 19.65 -20.34
C THR A 160 -29.35 18.29 -21.01
N LEU A 161 -28.52 18.22 -22.07
CA LEU A 161 -28.21 16.98 -22.78
C LEU A 161 -27.56 15.95 -21.84
N ARG A 162 -26.50 16.34 -21.11
CA ARG A 162 -25.81 15.46 -20.16
C ARG A 162 -26.81 14.88 -19.16
N ARG A 163 -27.65 15.72 -18.56
CA ARG A 163 -28.68 15.28 -17.60
C ARG A 163 -29.68 14.31 -18.21
N ILE A 164 -30.19 14.59 -19.42
CA ILE A 164 -31.16 13.72 -20.10
C ILE A 164 -30.54 12.33 -20.32
N LEU A 165 -29.31 12.27 -20.85
CA LEU A 165 -28.65 10.99 -21.12
C LEU A 165 -28.36 10.19 -19.85
N LEU A 166 -27.86 10.83 -18.80
CA LEU A 166 -27.63 10.18 -17.50
C LEU A 166 -28.94 9.66 -16.86
N ARG A 167 -30.09 10.21 -17.24
CA ARG A 167 -31.39 9.74 -16.76
C ARG A 167 -31.92 8.57 -17.57
N LEU A 168 -31.68 8.58 -18.89
CA LEU A 168 -32.06 7.50 -19.83
C LEU A 168 -31.15 6.27 -19.75
N VAL A 169 -30.05 6.37 -19.01
CA VAL A 169 -29.03 5.33 -18.91
C VAL A 169 -28.77 5.06 -17.43
N GLN A 170 -29.15 3.89 -16.94
CA GLN A 170 -28.93 3.54 -15.54
C GLN A 170 -27.64 2.74 -15.38
N PRO A 171 -26.72 3.16 -14.49
CA PRO A 171 -25.64 2.30 -14.06
C PRO A 171 -26.23 1.12 -13.27
N SER A 172 -25.97 -0.12 -13.71
CA SER A 172 -26.31 -1.31 -12.90
C SER A 172 -25.26 -1.51 -11.79
N GLU A 173 -25.53 -2.42 -10.85
CA GLU A 173 -24.57 -2.80 -9.81
C GLU A 173 -23.27 -3.42 -10.39
N GLY A 174 -23.27 -3.82 -11.68
CA GLY A 174 -22.11 -4.37 -12.40
C GLY A 174 -21.58 -3.50 -13.56
N LEU A 175 -20.83 -4.14 -14.47
CA LEU A 175 -20.26 -3.52 -15.68
C LEU A 175 -21.33 -3.14 -16.73
N GLU A 176 -22.53 -3.70 -16.59
CA GLU A 176 -23.59 -3.51 -17.56
C GLU A 176 -24.31 -2.19 -17.35
N VAL A 177 -24.80 -1.65 -18.45
CA VAL A 177 -25.57 -0.42 -18.45
C VAL A 177 -26.92 -0.73 -19.05
N THR A 178 -27.97 -0.47 -18.30
CA THR A 178 -29.34 -0.73 -18.75
C THR A 178 -29.91 0.54 -19.37
N ARG A 179 -30.61 0.37 -20.49
CA ARG A 179 -31.39 1.47 -21.06
C ARG A 179 -32.64 1.65 -20.22
N ASN A 180 -32.94 2.91 -19.92
CA ASN A 180 -34.15 3.28 -19.22
C ASN A 180 -35.07 4.05 -20.16
N ARG A 181 -36.28 3.53 -20.33
CA ARG A 181 -37.31 4.17 -21.13
C ARG A 181 -38.14 5.10 -20.26
N ILE A 182 -38.08 6.39 -20.56
CA ILE A 182 -38.65 7.44 -19.69
C ILE A 182 -39.71 8.23 -20.43
N ARG A 183 -40.83 8.49 -19.76
CA ARG A 183 -41.86 9.40 -20.29
C ARG A 183 -41.28 10.80 -20.47
N ARG A 184 -41.54 11.42 -21.62
CA ARG A 184 -41.08 12.77 -21.96
C ARG A 184 -41.34 13.78 -20.84
N LYS A 185 -42.52 13.71 -20.21
CA LYS A 185 -42.90 14.59 -19.09
C LYS A 185 -41.95 14.50 -17.87
N ALA A 186 -41.37 13.33 -17.61
CA ALA A 186 -40.48 13.09 -16.49
C ALA A 186 -39.06 13.63 -16.71
N LEU A 187 -38.76 14.13 -17.92
CA LEU A 187 -37.49 14.78 -18.24
C LEU A 187 -37.50 16.30 -17.98
N TYR A 188 -38.67 16.90 -17.69
CA TYR A 188 -38.78 18.30 -17.34
C TYR A 188 -38.47 18.53 -15.85
N GLN A 189 -37.67 19.56 -15.54
CA GLN A 189 -37.31 19.95 -14.18
C GLN A 189 -37.86 21.33 -13.81
N ALA A 190 -38.21 21.53 -12.54
CA ALA A 190 -38.61 22.83 -12.02
C ALA A 190 -37.45 23.84 -12.14
N GLY A 191 -37.71 24.99 -12.78
CA GLY A 191 -36.72 26.04 -13.02
C GLY A 191 -36.03 25.99 -14.38
N GLU A 192 -36.25 24.95 -15.18
CA GLU A 192 -35.76 24.86 -16.55
C GLU A 192 -36.88 25.17 -17.55
N ALA A 193 -36.56 25.88 -18.63
CA ALA A 193 -37.51 26.19 -19.68
C ALA A 193 -37.81 24.95 -20.53
N GLN A 194 -39.08 24.54 -20.61
CA GLN A 194 -39.50 23.30 -21.29
C GLN A 194 -39.11 23.29 -22.78
N ASP A 195 -39.15 24.45 -23.43
CA ASP A 195 -38.72 24.63 -24.82
C ASP A 195 -37.25 24.28 -25.05
N ARG A 196 -36.38 24.48 -24.05
CA ARG A 196 -34.97 24.08 -24.12
C ARG A 196 -34.84 22.56 -24.12
N VAL A 197 -35.56 21.88 -23.23
CA VAL A 197 -35.58 20.42 -23.15
C VAL A 197 -36.08 19.84 -24.47
N ASP A 198 -37.16 20.40 -25.02
CA ASP A 198 -37.72 19.96 -26.29
C ASP A 198 -36.75 20.14 -27.46
N ARG A 199 -36.05 21.28 -27.56
CA ARG A 199 -35.01 21.48 -28.59
C ARG A 199 -33.89 20.45 -28.49
N VAL A 200 -33.43 20.14 -27.29
CA VAL A 200 -32.36 19.15 -27.08
C VAL A 200 -32.85 17.75 -27.46
N LEU A 201 -34.07 17.37 -27.07
CA LEU A 201 -34.68 16.10 -27.47
C LEU A 201 -34.82 16.00 -28.98
N ASP A 202 -35.33 17.04 -29.65
CA ASP A 202 -35.50 17.05 -31.10
C ASP A 202 -34.14 16.90 -31.83
N LYS A 203 -33.09 17.57 -31.33
CA LYS A 203 -31.72 17.43 -31.84
C LYS A 203 -31.15 16.01 -31.65
N LEU A 204 -31.39 15.40 -30.49
CA LEU A 204 -30.94 14.03 -30.18
C LEU A 204 -31.69 12.97 -31.01
N ILE A 205 -33.00 13.16 -31.21
CA ILE A 205 -33.85 12.27 -32.01
C ILE A 205 -33.51 12.40 -33.49
N SER A 206 -33.35 13.62 -34.01
CA SER A 206 -32.97 13.86 -35.41
C SER A 206 -31.58 13.29 -35.73
N SER A 207 -30.66 13.33 -34.76
CA SER A 207 -29.33 12.70 -34.86
C SER A 207 -29.35 11.18 -34.61
N ARG A 208 -30.53 10.58 -34.39
CA ARG A 208 -30.73 9.14 -34.14
C ARG A 208 -29.98 8.60 -32.91
N LEU A 209 -29.64 9.47 -31.96
CA LEU A 209 -29.04 9.07 -30.70
C LEU A 209 -30.10 8.61 -29.69
N LEU A 210 -31.31 9.17 -29.81
CA LEU A 210 -32.50 8.77 -29.04
C LEU A 210 -33.60 8.24 -29.96
N HIS A 211 -34.38 7.30 -29.43
CA HIS A 211 -35.62 6.84 -30.02
C HIS A 211 -36.82 7.45 -29.27
N LEU A 212 -37.88 7.77 -30.01
CA LEU A 212 -39.14 8.30 -29.48
C LEU A 212 -40.27 7.35 -29.84
N THR A 213 -40.82 6.67 -28.84
CA THR A 213 -42.01 5.85 -29.01
C THR A 213 -43.23 6.68 -28.68
N ARG A 214 -44.03 6.99 -29.71
CA ARG A 214 -45.23 7.81 -29.57
C ARG A 214 -46.35 7.07 -28.85
N SER A 215 -47.04 7.78 -27.96
CA SER A 215 -48.23 7.28 -27.27
C SER A 215 -49.49 8.00 -27.75
N SER A 216 -50.65 7.64 -27.20
CA SER A 216 -51.94 8.28 -27.47
C SER A 216 -51.96 9.77 -27.10
N SER A 217 -51.06 10.21 -26.21
CA SER A 217 -50.81 11.61 -25.88
C SER A 217 -49.32 11.93 -26.02
N THR A 218 -48.98 13.13 -26.50
CA THR A 218 -47.59 13.60 -26.63
C THR A 218 -46.83 13.66 -25.30
N ASN A 219 -47.55 13.77 -24.17
CA ASN A 219 -46.96 13.75 -22.83
C ASN A 219 -46.61 12.34 -22.34
N ASP A 220 -47.24 11.32 -22.91
CA ASP A 220 -46.95 9.91 -22.65
C ASP A 220 -45.98 9.32 -23.67
N ASP A 221 -45.47 10.14 -24.60
CA ASP A 221 -44.35 9.76 -25.47
C ASP A 221 -43.18 9.32 -24.60
N GLN A 222 -42.57 8.21 -24.98
CA GLN A 222 -41.45 7.63 -24.24
C GLN A 222 -40.17 7.81 -25.03
N VAL A 223 -39.12 8.22 -24.33
CA VAL A 223 -37.79 8.48 -24.87
C VAL A 223 -36.84 7.45 -24.31
N GLU A 224 -35.95 6.93 -25.16
CA GLU A 224 -34.90 5.98 -24.79
C GLU A 224 -33.66 6.19 -25.65
N VAL A 225 -32.52 5.65 -25.21
CA VAL A 225 -31.31 5.62 -26.05
C VAL A 225 -31.51 4.66 -27.21
N ALA A 226 -31.24 5.13 -28.43
CA ALA A 226 -31.47 4.34 -29.65
C ALA A 226 -30.69 3.02 -29.62
N HIS A 227 -29.42 3.07 -29.17
CA HIS A 227 -28.54 1.91 -29.12
C HIS A 227 -27.60 1.95 -27.90
N GLU A 228 -27.43 0.82 -27.20
CA GLU A 228 -26.45 0.61 -26.12
C GLU A 228 -25.02 0.85 -26.59
N ALA A 229 -24.78 0.70 -27.89
CA ALA A 229 -23.54 1.08 -28.53
C ALA A 229 -23.15 2.53 -28.24
N LEU A 230 -24.10 3.45 -28.01
CA LEU A 230 -23.82 4.83 -27.59
C LEU A 230 -23.13 4.89 -26.23
N VAL A 231 -23.62 4.10 -25.29
CA VAL A 231 -23.10 4.06 -23.94
C VAL A 231 -21.68 3.50 -23.92
N ARG A 232 -21.38 2.51 -24.77
CA ARG A 232 -20.07 1.84 -24.80
C ARG A 232 -19.03 2.59 -25.62
N ASN A 233 -19.43 3.17 -26.75
CA ASN A 233 -18.49 3.70 -27.74
C ASN A 233 -18.33 5.22 -27.67
N TRP A 234 -19.08 5.95 -26.85
CA TRP A 234 -18.90 7.39 -26.69
C TRP A 234 -18.13 7.71 -25.40
N PRO A 235 -16.82 8.02 -25.47
CA PRO A 235 -15.96 8.16 -24.29
C PRO A 235 -16.47 9.19 -23.28
N ARG A 236 -17.05 10.29 -23.77
CA ARG A 236 -17.60 11.35 -22.91
C ARG A 236 -18.80 10.86 -22.08
N LEU A 237 -19.69 10.05 -22.65
CA LEU A 237 -20.81 9.49 -21.89
C LEU A 237 -20.33 8.42 -20.92
N VAL A 238 -19.33 7.61 -21.30
CA VAL A 238 -18.68 6.67 -20.38
C VAL A 238 -18.11 7.40 -19.16
N GLU A 239 -17.36 8.49 -19.39
CA GLU A 239 -16.80 9.34 -18.33
C GLU A 239 -17.90 9.89 -17.41
N TRP A 240 -18.98 10.45 -17.98
CA TRP A 240 -20.11 10.94 -17.18
C TRP A 240 -20.77 9.84 -16.35
N LEU A 241 -20.93 8.64 -16.91
CA LEU A 241 -21.51 7.50 -16.20
C LEU A 241 -20.58 6.98 -15.11
N ASP A 242 -19.26 7.02 -15.32
CA ASP A 242 -18.27 6.67 -14.31
C ASP A 242 -18.27 7.68 -13.14
N GLU A 243 -18.39 8.98 -13.44
CA GLU A 243 -18.59 10.02 -12.42
C GLU A 243 -19.88 9.75 -11.60
N GLU A 244 -21.00 9.48 -12.26
CA GLU A 244 -22.27 9.14 -11.59
C GLU A 244 -22.18 7.83 -10.81
N ARG A 245 -21.48 6.81 -11.31
CA ARG A 245 -21.23 5.55 -10.59
C ARG A 245 -20.46 5.81 -9.31
N VAL A 246 -19.44 6.66 -9.34
CA VAL A 246 -18.69 7.02 -8.13
C VAL A 246 -19.62 7.65 -7.10
N VAL A 247 -20.49 8.58 -7.51
CA VAL A 247 -21.47 9.22 -6.61
C VAL A 247 -22.48 8.20 -6.07
N LEU A 248 -23.08 7.39 -6.94
CA LEU A 248 -24.06 6.36 -6.57
C LEU A 248 -23.46 5.34 -5.61
N ARG A 249 -22.25 4.84 -5.89
CA ARG A 249 -21.55 3.88 -5.03
C ARG A 249 -21.28 4.44 -3.64
N LYS A 250 -20.82 5.69 -3.56
CA LYS A 250 -20.60 6.33 -2.26
C LYS A 250 -21.90 6.47 -1.48
N ARG A 251 -23.01 6.79 -2.16
CA ARG A 251 -24.35 6.84 -1.54
C ARG A 251 -24.80 5.47 -1.04
N LEU A 252 -24.73 4.43 -1.88
CA LEU A 252 -25.08 3.05 -1.51
C LEU A 252 -24.22 2.54 -0.34
N ARG A 253 -22.92 2.87 -0.33
CA ARG A 253 -22.01 2.54 0.78
C ARG A 253 -22.44 3.22 2.07
N LEU A 254 -22.77 4.51 2.04
CA LEU A 254 -23.25 5.24 3.22
C LEU A 254 -24.55 4.63 3.75
N THR A 255 -25.51 4.36 2.85
CA THR A 255 -26.79 3.72 3.20
C THR A 255 -26.56 2.34 3.84
N SER A 256 -25.68 1.51 3.25
CA SER A 256 -25.36 0.18 3.77
C SER A 256 -24.68 0.23 5.14
N LEU A 257 -23.74 1.17 5.36
CA LEU A 257 -23.08 1.36 6.65
C LEU A 257 -24.08 1.82 7.73
N ALA A 258 -24.99 2.73 7.37
CA ALA A 258 -26.02 3.19 8.29
C ALA A 258 -27.02 2.07 8.67
N GLN A 259 -27.40 1.23 7.70
CA GLN A 259 -28.23 0.04 7.94
C GLN A 259 -27.51 -1.01 8.80
N ASN A 260 -26.22 -1.22 8.57
CA ASN A 260 -25.42 -2.15 9.38
C ASN A 260 -25.25 -1.64 10.82
N TRP A 261 -25.04 -0.33 11.00
CA TRP A 261 -25.01 0.29 12.33
C TRP A 261 -26.35 0.12 13.06
N GLU A 262 -27.48 0.26 12.36
CA GLU A 262 -28.81 0.01 12.91
C GLU A 262 -29.01 -1.47 13.29
N SER A 263 -28.60 -2.39 12.43
CA SER A 263 -28.75 -3.84 12.69
C SER A 263 -27.87 -4.33 13.85
N LEU A 264 -26.71 -3.70 14.07
CA LEU A 264 -25.82 -3.93 15.21
C LEU A 264 -26.29 -3.23 16.50
N GLY A 265 -27.49 -2.64 16.51
CA GLY A 265 -28.04 -1.98 17.70
C GLY A 265 -27.37 -0.64 18.03
N ARG A 266 -26.87 0.06 17.00
CA ARG A 266 -26.21 1.37 17.07
C ARG A 266 -24.86 1.37 17.80
N ASP A 267 -24.05 0.35 17.56
CA ASP A 267 -22.69 0.20 18.12
C ASP A 267 -21.74 1.37 17.72
N ALA A 268 -20.93 1.82 18.67
CA ALA A 268 -19.94 2.89 18.47
C ALA A 268 -18.76 2.46 17.57
N ASP A 269 -18.48 1.17 17.48
CA ASP A 269 -17.41 0.63 16.62
C ASP A 269 -17.77 0.65 15.14
N ALA A 270 -19.07 0.66 14.81
CA ALA A 270 -19.56 0.74 13.44
C ALA A 270 -19.67 2.19 12.90
N LEU A 271 -19.38 3.20 13.72
CA LEU A 271 -19.45 4.62 13.36
C LEU A 271 -18.33 5.05 12.41
N LEU A 272 -18.60 6.07 11.59
CA LEU A 272 -17.63 6.62 10.65
C LEU A 272 -16.53 7.38 11.37
N ARG A 273 -15.28 7.24 10.89
CA ARG A 273 -14.11 7.95 11.43
C ARG A 273 -13.25 8.55 10.32
N GLY A 274 -12.53 9.62 10.64
CA GLY A 274 -11.49 10.19 9.78
C GLY A 274 -11.98 10.60 8.40
N ALA A 275 -11.42 9.99 7.34
CA ALA A 275 -11.75 10.33 5.95
C ALA A 275 -13.20 9.99 5.58
N LEU A 276 -13.73 8.87 6.04
CA LEU A 276 -15.10 8.43 5.72
C LEU A 276 -16.16 9.36 6.33
N LEU A 277 -15.91 9.87 7.54
CA LEU A 277 -16.78 10.86 8.17
C LEU A 277 -16.75 12.20 7.42
N ARG A 278 -15.56 12.68 7.02
CA ARG A 278 -15.44 13.92 6.24
C ARG A 278 -16.17 13.83 4.91
N GLU A 279 -16.03 12.72 4.21
CA GLU A 279 -16.74 12.46 2.95
C GLU A 279 -18.26 12.40 3.16
N ALA A 280 -18.74 11.76 4.23
CA ALA A 280 -20.16 11.67 4.53
C ALA A 280 -20.80 13.04 4.84
N LEU A 281 -20.02 14.03 5.29
CA LEU A 281 -20.50 15.39 5.58
C LEU A 281 -20.69 16.26 4.34
N GLU A 282 -20.20 15.83 3.17
CA GLU A 282 -20.38 16.56 1.91
C GLU A 282 -21.78 16.36 1.31
N TYR A 283 -22.54 15.36 1.79
CA TYR A 283 -23.89 15.08 1.29
C TYR A 283 -24.93 16.03 1.87
N SER A 284 -25.69 16.67 0.98
CA SER A 284 -26.84 17.51 1.35
C SER A 284 -28.18 16.78 1.36
N ASP A 285 -28.28 15.66 0.62
CA ASP A 285 -29.51 14.88 0.42
C ASP A 285 -29.43 13.53 1.15
N LEU A 286 -29.51 13.59 2.47
CA LEU A 286 -29.45 12.43 3.36
C LEU A 286 -30.86 11.93 3.71
N ASN A 287 -31.03 10.63 3.94
CA ASN A 287 -32.23 10.12 4.60
C ASN A 287 -32.14 10.29 6.14
N GLU A 288 -33.20 9.94 6.86
CA GLU A 288 -33.24 10.11 8.32
C GLU A 288 -32.20 9.25 9.04
N LEU A 289 -32.08 7.97 8.66
CA LEU A 289 -31.12 7.04 9.23
C LEU A 289 -29.67 7.48 8.98
N GLU A 290 -29.35 7.95 7.77
CA GLU A 290 -28.03 8.45 7.41
C GLU A 290 -27.67 9.72 8.20
N ARG A 291 -28.63 10.63 8.42
CA ARG A 291 -28.43 11.80 9.28
C ARG A 291 -28.11 11.40 10.72
N GLU A 292 -28.87 10.47 11.28
CA GLU A 292 -28.62 9.97 12.63
C GLU A 292 -27.24 9.32 12.74
N PHE A 293 -26.88 8.48 11.76
CA PHE A 293 -25.59 7.80 11.71
C PHE A 293 -24.40 8.76 11.63
N ILE A 294 -24.49 9.79 10.78
CA ILE A 294 -23.46 10.83 10.66
C ILE A 294 -23.36 11.64 11.95
N THR A 295 -24.49 12.02 12.54
CA THR A 295 -24.52 12.80 13.80
C THR A 295 -23.86 12.00 14.93
N ALA A 296 -24.21 10.72 15.09
CA ALA A 296 -23.59 9.85 16.08
C ALA A 296 -22.07 9.72 15.84
N SER A 297 -21.64 9.60 14.58
CA SER A 297 -20.23 9.53 14.21
C SER A 297 -19.44 10.80 14.55
N GLN A 298 -20.06 11.98 14.36
CA GLN A 298 -19.45 13.26 14.76
C GLN A 298 -19.33 13.37 16.28
N GLU A 299 -20.38 13.04 17.02
CA GLU A 299 -20.36 13.08 18.47
C GLU A 299 -19.28 12.18 19.06
N GLU A 300 -19.13 10.96 18.54
CA GLU A 300 -18.13 10.02 18.99
C GLU A 300 -16.70 10.49 18.67
N THR A 301 -16.50 11.11 17.49
CA THR A 301 -15.20 11.70 17.14
C THR A 301 -14.81 12.79 18.14
N VAL A 302 -15.75 13.67 18.49
CA VAL A 302 -15.51 14.74 19.48
C VAL A 302 -15.26 14.16 20.88
N ARG A 303 -15.98 13.10 21.28
CA ARG A 303 -15.75 12.41 22.56
C ARG A 303 -14.34 11.80 22.61
N ALA A 304 -13.95 11.07 21.58
CA ALA A 304 -12.64 10.43 21.49
C ALA A 304 -11.48 11.45 21.47
N GLU A 305 -11.64 12.60 20.81
CA GLU A 305 -10.64 13.68 20.85
C GLU A 305 -10.50 14.28 22.26
N ARG A 306 -11.62 14.55 22.93
CA ARG A 306 -11.60 15.07 24.32
C ARG A 306 -10.95 14.09 25.29
N GLU A 307 -11.18 12.79 25.12
CA GLU A 307 -10.54 11.75 25.94
C GLU A 307 -9.02 11.70 25.72
N LYS A 308 -8.57 11.80 24.47
CA LYS A 308 -7.15 11.86 24.13
C LYS A 308 -6.48 13.11 24.70
N GLU A 309 -7.13 14.26 24.59
CA GLU A 309 -6.63 15.51 25.18
C GLU A 309 -6.53 15.43 26.71
N ALA A 310 -7.57 14.89 27.35
CA ALA A 310 -7.56 14.68 28.80
C ALA A 310 -6.45 13.71 29.23
N ALA A 311 -6.23 12.63 28.49
CA ALA A 311 -5.13 11.68 28.74
C ALA A 311 -3.76 12.37 28.61
N ARG A 312 -3.56 13.15 27.54
CA ARG A 312 -2.33 13.90 27.30
C ARG A 312 -2.04 14.92 28.39
N LEU A 313 -3.08 15.60 28.90
CA LEU A 313 -2.94 16.53 30.02
C LEU A 313 -2.51 15.81 31.30
N ARG A 314 -3.09 14.64 31.60
CA ARG A 314 -2.68 13.82 32.76
C ARG A 314 -1.24 13.34 32.65
N GLU A 315 -0.80 12.92 31.46
CA GLU A 315 0.60 12.53 31.22
C GLU A 315 1.57 13.70 31.43
N LEU A 316 1.21 14.90 30.95
CA LEU A 316 2.02 16.10 31.15
C LEU A 316 2.10 16.52 32.62
N GLU A 317 0.99 16.44 33.35
CA GLU A 317 0.94 16.70 34.79
C GLU A 317 1.81 15.71 35.56
N ALA A 318 1.72 14.41 35.26
CA ALA A 318 2.55 13.38 35.85
C ALA A 318 4.05 13.61 35.57
N ALA A 319 4.40 13.96 34.33
CA ALA A 319 5.78 14.28 33.96
C ALA A 319 6.32 15.51 34.71
N ARG A 320 5.49 16.55 34.90
CA ARG A 320 5.86 17.74 35.69
C ARG A 320 6.08 17.41 37.15
N GLN A 321 5.21 16.60 37.76
CA GLN A 321 5.36 16.16 39.14
C GLN A 321 6.66 15.38 39.35
N LEU A 322 6.97 14.45 38.44
CA LEU A 322 8.22 13.69 38.46
C LEU A 322 9.45 14.61 38.32
N ALA A 323 9.41 15.60 37.42
CA ALA A 323 10.49 16.55 37.23
C ALA A 323 10.73 17.42 38.48
N GLU A 324 9.67 17.89 39.13
CA GLU A 324 9.77 18.68 40.36
C GLU A 324 10.32 17.82 41.52
N GLU A 325 9.88 16.56 41.64
CA GLU A 325 10.41 15.64 42.63
C GLU A 325 11.91 15.35 42.41
N GLN A 326 12.33 15.14 41.16
CA GLN A 326 13.75 14.97 40.82
C GLN A 326 14.57 16.21 41.17
N LYS A 327 14.04 17.40 40.92
CA LYS A 327 14.69 18.67 41.29
C LYS A 327 14.85 18.80 42.80
N GLN A 328 13.81 18.51 43.58
CA GLN A 328 13.87 18.53 45.05
C GLN A 328 14.89 17.53 45.60
N ARG A 329 14.96 16.32 45.01
CA ARG A 329 15.97 15.32 45.38
C ARG A 329 17.39 15.81 45.09
N ALA A 330 17.62 16.41 43.92
CA ALA A 330 18.92 16.97 43.56
C ALA A 330 19.34 18.13 44.47
N GLU A 331 18.41 19.01 44.86
CA GLU A 331 18.68 20.10 45.82
C GLU A 331 18.99 19.56 47.22
N ALA A 332 18.27 18.53 47.68
CA ALA A 332 18.53 17.88 48.96
C ALA A 332 19.90 17.16 48.99
N GLU A 333 20.31 16.53 47.88
CA GLU A 333 21.65 15.94 47.75
C GLU A 333 22.75 17.00 47.80
N LYS A 334 22.57 18.14 47.11
CA LYS A 334 23.51 19.27 47.18
C LYS A 334 23.64 19.82 48.59
N ALA A 335 22.53 20.05 49.29
CA ALA A 335 22.55 20.54 50.67
C ALA A 335 23.27 19.56 51.62
N ARG A 336 23.04 18.25 51.48
CA ARG A 336 23.77 17.23 52.25
C ARG A 336 25.26 17.23 51.95
N ALA A 337 25.65 17.40 50.69
CA ALA A 337 27.06 17.48 50.30
C ALA A 337 27.75 18.73 50.88
N GLU A 338 27.07 19.88 50.88
CA GLU A 338 27.57 21.11 51.51
C GLU A 338 27.73 20.95 53.03
N GLU A 339 26.75 20.35 53.72
CA GLU A 339 26.84 20.09 55.16
C GLU A 339 27.99 19.13 55.50
N GLN A 340 28.18 18.07 54.71
CA GLN A 340 29.31 17.15 54.86
C GLN A 340 30.66 17.87 54.67
N LYS A 341 30.74 18.76 53.67
CA LYS A 341 31.94 19.56 53.42
C LYS A 341 32.25 20.49 54.60
N GLN A 342 31.26 21.19 55.13
CA GLN A 342 31.44 22.07 56.30
C GLN A 342 31.90 21.27 57.54
N ARG A 343 31.32 20.09 57.78
CA ARG A 343 31.76 19.20 58.88
C ARG A 343 33.20 18.73 58.70
N ALA A 344 33.59 18.37 57.48
CA ALA A 344 34.97 17.96 57.17
C ALA A 344 35.97 19.12 57.37
N GLU A 345 35.62 20.34 56.95
CA GLU A 345 36.45 21.53 57.16
C GLU A 345 36.59 21.87 58.65
N ALA A 346 35.50 21.81 59.43
CA ALA A 346 35.54 22.03 60.88
C ALA A 346 36.42 21.00 61.60
N GLN A 347 36.33 19.71 61.23
CA GLN A 347 37.19 18.65 61.76
C GLN A 347 38.67 18.86 61.38
N ALA A 348 38.96 19.30 60.15
CA ALA A 348 40.32 19.59 59.71
C ALA A 348 40.95 20.77 60.47
N VAL A 349 40.18 21.83 60.75
CA VAL A 349 40.63 22.97 61.55
C VAL A 349 40.89 22.56 63.01
N ALA A 350 40.00 21.76 63.60
CA ALA A 350 40.20 21.22 64.95
C ALA A 350 41.47 20.35 65.04
N ALA A 351 41.70 19.47 64.06
CA ALA A 351 42.90 18.64 63.99
C ALA A 351 44.19 19.47 63.83
N ARG A 352 44.17 20.56 63.07
CA ARG A 352 45.31 21.50 62.93
C ARG A 352 45.63 22.21 64.23
N ARG A 353 44.61 22.70 64.96
CA ARG A 353 44.80 23.33 66.28
C ARG A 353 45.40 22.35 67.28
N LEU A 354 44.92 21.10 67.32
CA LEU A 354 45.45 20.08 68.22
C LEU A 354 46.93 19.79 67.93
N ARG A 355 47.33 19.70 66.66
CA ARG A 355 48.75 19.53 66.28
C ARG A 355 49.62 20.72 66.70
N GLN A 356 49.15 21.95 66.52
CA GLN A 356 49.88 23.15 66.93
C GLN A 356 50.09 23.22 68.46
N PHE A 357 49.05 22.88 69.24
CA PHE A 357 49.17 22.77 70.69
C PHE A 357 50.18 21.69 71.10
N ASN A 358 50.15 20.51 70.49
CA ASN A 358 51.10 19.43 70.79
C ASN A 358 52.55 19.81 70.43
N VAL A 359 52.77 20.50 69.31
CA VAL A 359 54.11 20.98 68.93
C VAL A 359 54.62 22.05 69.90
N ALA A 360 53.77 23.00 70.32
CA ALA A 360 54.15 24.02 71.30
C ALA A 360 54.49 23.42 72.67
N LEU A 361 53.73 22.40 73.12
CA LEU A 361 53.99 21.68 74.36
C LEU A 361 55.35 20.97 74.33
N LEU A 362 55.68 20.29 73.22
CA LEU A 362 56.99 19.66 73.04
C LEU A 362 58.13 20.68 73.03
N PHE A 363 57.92 21.87 72.46
CA PHE A 363 58.91 22.93 72.43
C PHE A 363 59.20 23.51 73.83
N ILE A 364 58.15 23.71 74.65
CA ILE A 364 58.30 24.15 76.05
C ILE A 364 59.03 23.09 76.87
N LEU A 365 58.71 21.81 76.66
CA LEU A 365 59.38 20.70 77.34
C LEU A 365 60.88 20.66 77.00
N ALA A 366 61.23 20.88 75.72
CA ALA A 366 62.63 20.95 75.28
C ALA A 366 63.39 22.11 75.93
N ILE A 367 62.78 23.30 76.03
CA ILE A 367 63.38 24.47 76.70
C ILE A 367 63.59 24.19 78.20
N ALA A 368 62.63 23.53 78.86
CA ALA A 368 62.75 23.16 80.28
C ALA A 368 63.90 22.16 80.51
N ILE A 369 64.07 21.18 79.61
CA ILE A 369 65.17 20.20 79.68
C ILE A 369 66.53 20.90 79.50
N VAL A 370 66.65 21.82 78.52
CA VAL A 370 67.89 22.60 78.31
C VAL A 370 68.19 23.50 79.51
N GLY A 371 67.16 24.15 80.08
CA GLY A 371 67.30 24.96 81.29
C GLY A 371 67.78 24.15 82.51
N ALA A 372 67.27 22.94 82.70
CA ALA A 372 67.72 22.04 83.78
C ALA A 372 69.18 21.60 83.61
N LEU A 373 69.61 21.31 82.37
CA LEU A 373 71.01 20.96 82.07
C LEU A 373 71.97 22.14 82.30
N LEU A 374 71.56 23.36 81.95
CA LEU A 374 72.36 24.56 82.22
C LEU A 374 72.43 24.88 83.72
N TRP A 375 71.36 24.63 84.47
CA TRP A 375 71.32 24.80 85.93
C TRP A 375 72.22 23.79 86.65
N SER A 376 72.21 22.51 86.24
CA SER A 376 73.10 21.51 86.84
C SER A 376 74.57 21.84 86.59
N ASN A 377 74.91 22.35 85.40
CA ASN A 377 76.27 22.78 85.07
C ASN A 377 76.70 24.01 85.87
N TYR A 378 75.78 24.94 86.15
CA TYR A 378 76.04 26.12 86.98
C TYR A 378 76.34 25.77 88.45
N LEU A 379 75.66 24.77 89.01
CA LEU A 379 75.90 24.29 90.39
C LEU A 379 77.26 23.61 90.55
N GLN A 380 77.75 22.91 89.53
CA GLN A 380 79.01 22.17 89.58
C GLN A 380 80.26 23.09 89.59
N LEU A 381 80.11 24.33 89.11
CA LEU A 381 81.17 25.35 89.12
C LEU A 381 81.31 26.11 90.45
N GLN A 382 80.28 26.11 91.31
CA GLN A 382 80.34 26.79 92.62
C GLN A 382 81.00 25.96 93.72
N THR A 383 81.13 24.65 93.56
CA THR A 383 81.74 23.78 94.59
C THR A 383 83.27 23.76 94.56
N GLU A 384 83.91 24.30 93.52
CA GLU A 384 85.37 24.26 93.34
C GLU A 384 86.11 25.52 93.83
N ALA A 385 85.40 26.51 94.41
CA ALA A 385 85.98 27.81 94.78
C ALA A 385 86.27 28.04 96.28
N GLU A 386 86.07 27.05 97.17
CA GLU A 386 86.23 27.24 98.63
C GLU A 386 87.16 26.26 99.36
N THR A 387 88.07 25.54 98.69
CA THR A 387 88.97 24.60 99.38
C THR A 387 90.40 24.57 98.84
N ILE A 388 91.11 25.70 98.90
CA ILE A 388 92.59 25.75 98.87
C ILE A 388 93.06 26.69 99.99
N ALA A 389 93.37 26.13 101.16
CA ALA A 389 94.36 26.58 102.17
C ALA A 389 93.95 26.24 103.61
N ALA A 390 93.96 24.96 103.98
CA ALA A 390 94.28 24.52 105.34
C ALA A 390 94.67 23.03 105.32
N GLN A 391 95.84 22.75 104.75
CA GLN A 391 96.56 21.49 104.93
C GLN A 391 97.14 21.44 106.35
N SER A 392 96.91 20.35 107.09
CA SER A 392 97.97 19.60 107.81
C SER A 392 97.38 18.62 108.84
N THR A 393 97.89 17.39 108.77
CA THR A 393 98.09 16.41 109.86
C THR A 393 96.86 15.74 110.52
N ASN A 394 96.55 14.52 110.06
CA ASN A 394 96.72 13.23 110.79
C ASN A 394 96.15 12.12 109.89
N GLU A 395 96.94 11.23 109.27
CA GLU A 395 97.52 9.99 109.87
C GLU A 395 96.50 9.23 110.74
N ALA A 396 96.27 7.92 110.66
CA ALA A 396 96.72 6.79 109.85
C ALA A 396 95.92 5.56 110.36
N LEU A 397 95.65 4.56 109.52
CA LEU A 397 95.65 3.09 109.75
C LEU A 397 94.70 2.44 108.73
N LEU A 398 95.19 1.93 107.60
CA LEU A 398 95.82 0.61 107.40
C LEU A 398 94.85 -0.58 107.51
N GLY A 399 94.71 -1.32 106.41
CA GLY A 399 94.35 -2.73 106.45
C GLY A 399 93.59 -3.29 105.25
N SER A 400 94.31 -4.06 104.39
CA SER A 400 93.84 -5.08 103.43
C SER A 400 93.05 -4.63 102.19
N LEU A 401 93.54 -4.63 100.93
CA LEU A 401 94.22 -5.63 100.07
C LEU A 401 93.40 -6.90 99.75
N ALA A 402 92.92 -6.99 98.50
CA ALA A 402 93.04 -8.14 97.57
C ALA A 402 92.09 -7.91 96.36
N LEU A 403 92.61 -7.70 95.14
CA LEU A 403 92.78 -8.71 94.06
C LEU A 403 91.43 -9.13 93.44
N ALA A 404 91.20 -9.14 92.13
CA ALA A 404 92.08 -9.50 91.01
C ALA A 404 91.35 -9.09 89.69
N THR A 405 92.01 -8.41 88.73
CA THR A 405 92.53 -8.97 87.44
C THR A 405 91.45 -9.46 86.46
N VAL A 406 91.48 -9.27 85.14
CA VAL A 406 92.47 -8.87 84.12
C VAL A 406 91.66 -8.88 82.79
N GLN A 407 91.67 -7.88 81.90
CA GLN A 407 92.65 -7.56 80.84
C GLN A 407 92.94 -8.68 79.81
N ALA A 408 93.34 -8.24 78.61
CA ALA A 408 93.77 -8.99 77.42
C ALA A 408 92.62 -9.53 76.54
N GLU A 409 92.61 -9.39 75.22
CA GLU A 409 93.59 -8.87 74.24
C GLU A 409 92.87 -8.85 72.87
N GLN A 410 93.19 -7.86 72.02
CA GLN A 410 93.54 -8.00 70.58
C GLN A 410 92.58 -8.77 69.64
N THR A 411 92.28 -8.41 68.39
CA THR A 411 92.99 -7.62 67.35
C THR A 411 92.04 -7.52 66.14
N HIS A 412 92.22 -6.48 65.31
CA HIS A 412 92.26 -6.49 63.84
C HIS A 412 91.63 -7.69 63.09
N THR A 413 90.88 -7.55 61.99
CA THR A 413 91.24 -6.86 60.73
C THR A 413 90.06 -6.97 59.73
N ALA A 414 90.03 -6.06 58.74
CA ALA A 414 89.68 -6.31 57.33
C ALA A 414 88.25 -6.79 56.97
N GLN A 415 87.50 -6.01 56.17
CA GLN A 415 87.45 -6.12 54.69
C GLN A 415 86.92 -7.50 54.25
N GLN A 416 85.70 -7.59 53.71
CA GLN A 416 85.31 -7.32 52.32
C GLN A 416 84.92 -8.64 51.63
N VAL A 417 83.97 -8.52 50.70
CA VAL A 417 83.91 -9.33 49.47
C VAL A 417 83.27 -10.72 49.58
N THR A 418 81.98 -10.68 49.23
CA THR A 418 81.27 -11.56 48.29
C THR A 418 81.14 -13.05 48.58
N ARG A 419 79.90 -13.47 48.29
CA ARG A 419 79.53 -14.68 47.56
C ARG A 419 79.84 -15.97 48.30
N GLU A 420 79.02 -16.97 48.24
CA GLU A 420 77.72 -17.25 47.64
C GLU A 420 77.42 -18.62 48.27
N VAL A 421 76.31 -19.20 47.84
CA VAL A 421 76.11 -20.63 47.89
C VAL A 421 75.69 -21.15 49.27
N ALA A 422 74.53 -21.76 49.42
CA ALA A 422 73.43 -21.94 48.51
C ALA A 422 72.33 -22.62 49.32
N THR A 423 71.11 -22.41 48.86
CA THR A 423 70.12 -23.46 48.66
C THR A 423 69.85 -24.43 49.81
N SER A 424 68.61 -24.36 50.28
CA SER A 424 67.58 -25.17 49.62
C SER A 424 66.33 -24.29 49.52
N GLN A 425 65.88 -23.89 48.33
CA GLN A 425 65.10 -24.73 47.40
C GLN A 425 63.86 -25.31 48.11
N ALA A 426 62.66 -25.17 47.56
CA ALA A 426 62.31 -25.30 46.15
C ALA A 426 61.07 -24.43 45.87
N GLN A 427 61.12 -23.53 44.88
CA GLN A 427 60.72 -23.77 43.47
C GLN A 427 59.19 -23.90 43.33
N SER A 428 58.53 -23.34 42.31
CA SER A 428 58.94 -22.95 40.96
C SER A 428 57.77 -22.12 40.37
N ALA A 429 58.05 -20.99 39.72
CA ALA A 429 58.04 -20.80 38.25
C ALA A 429 56.66 -21.01 37.58
N SER A 430 56.25 -20.34 36.51
CA SER A 430 56.63 -19.10 35.83
C SER A 430 55.61 -18.94 34.70
N ARG A 431 55.53 -17.73 34.15
CA ARG A 431 55.07 -17.40 32.78
C ARG A 431 53.57 -17.20 32.54
N ALA A 432 53.36 -16.06 31.89
CA ALA A 432 52.24 -15.76 31.04
C ALA A 432 51.98 -16.83 29.98
N THR A 433 50.74 -16.78 29.46
CA THR A 433 50.21 -17.41 28.24
C THR A 433 50.11 -18.93 28.24
N ALA A 434 48.92 -19.46 28.55
CA ALA A 434 48.05 -20.15 27.59
C ALA A 434 46.91 -20.86 28.32
N ALA A 435 45.67 -20.58 27.90
CA ALA A 435 44.47 -21.42 28.05
C ALA A 435 43.98 -21.70 29.49
N ALA A 436 42.71 -21.90 29.78
CA ALA A 436 41.42 -21.64 29.16
C ALA A 436 40.42 -22.14 30.21
N ALA A 437 39.25 -21.49 30.28
CA ALA A 437 38.10 -21.95 31.06
C ALA A 437 38.30 -21.84 32.59
N GLU A 438 37.33 -21.42 33.39
CA GLU A 438 35.94 -21.82 33.34
C GLU A 438 35.13 -20.87 34.22
N ALA A 439 33.95 -20.48 33.73
CA ALA A 439 32.80 -20.10 34.52
C ALA A 439 32.92 -18.86 35.43
N ALA A 440 32.53 -17.69 34.91
CA ALA A 440 31.48 -16.85 35.51
C ALA A 440 31.41 -15.46 34.86
N THR A 441 31.10 -15.42 33.56
CA THR A 441 30.59 -14.19 32.93
C THR A 441 29.41 -14.55 32.03
N ILE A 442 28.45 -15.24 32.64
CA ILE A 442 27.10 -15.41 32.11
C ILE A 442 26.34 -14.12 32.48
N ALA A 443 25.61 -13.58 31.51
CA ALA A 443 24.66 -12.46 31.59
C ALA A 443 25.12 -11.06 31.14
N ALA A 444 25.96 -10.95 30.10
CA ALA A 444 26.16 -9.66 29.40
C ALA A 444 26.44 -9.77 27.88
N ALA A 445 25.97 -10.80 27.18
CA ALA A 445 26.26 -11.02 25.76
C ALA A 445 25.03 -11.49 24.94
N THR A 446 23.98 -10.65 24.86
CA THR A 446 22.76 -10.95 24.09
C THR A 446 22.35 -9.83 23.12
N ALA A 447 23.28 -9.04 22.60
CA ALA A 447 22.91 -7.97 21.65
C ALA A 447 23.91 -7.67 20.52
N THR A 448 24.99 -8.44 20.37
CA THR A 448 26.03 -8.12 19.37
C THR A 448 26.58 -9.37 18.69
N ALA A 449 25.69 -10.22 18.15
CA ALA A 449 26.08 -11.45 17.44
C ALA A 449 25.19 -11.80 16.23
N GLN A 450 24.42 -10.86 15.69
CA GLN A 450 23.57 -11.11 14.50
C GLN A 450 23.90 -10.25 13.28
N TYR A 451 25.01 -9.49 13.28
CA TYR A 451 25.36 -8.61 12.15
C TYR A 451 26.76 -8.83 11.55
N GLU A 452 27.60 -9.72 12.10
CA GLU A 452 28.98 -9.94 11.61
C GLU A 452 29.24 -11.35 11.05
N GLY A 453 28.21 -12.19 10.95
CA GLY A 453 28.29 -13.52 10.31
C GLY A 453 27.98 -13.54 8.81
N ALA A 454 27.48 -12.44 8.24
CA ALA A 454 26.99 -12.38 6.85
C ALA A 454 27.98 -11.78 5.84
N LEU A 455 29.13 -11.23 6.30
CA LEU A 455 30.09 -10.53 5.44
C LEU A 455 31.40 -11.28 5.17
N ALA A 456 31.64 -12.45 5.79
CA ALA A 456 32.90 -13.19 5.66
C ALA A 456 32.83 -14.50 4.86
N THR A 457 31.64 -14.93 4.42
CA THR A 457 31.45 -16.13 3.57
C THR A 457 31.20 -15.80 2.10
N GLN A 458 31.28 -14.52 1.72
CA GLN A 458 30.99 -14.05 0.36
C GLN A 458 32.24 -13.83 -0.51
N GLU A 459 33.45 -13.79 0.07
CA GLU A 459 34.71 -13.59 -0.68
C GLU A 459 35.49 -14.90 -0.97
N ALA A 460 35.06 -16.07 -0.49
CA ALA A 460 35.81 -17.33 -0.66
C ALA A 460 35.20 -18.34 -1.66
N ILE A 461 34.00 -18.10 -2.23
CA ILE A 461 33.34 -19.04 -3.16
C ILE A 461 33.35 -18.55 -4.63
N VAL A 462 33.86 -17.33 -4.89
CA VAL A 462 33.95 -16.76 -6.26
C VAL A 462 35.15 -17.30 -7.07
N ALA A 463 35.99 -18.18 -6.51
CA ALA A 463 37.20 -18.67 -7.19
C ALA A 463 37.10 -20.09 -7.79
N GLN A 464 35.99 -20.82 -7.64
CA GLN A 464 35.87 -22.19 -8.17
C GLN A 464 34.46 -22.52 -8.68
N ALA A 465 34.06 -21.92 -9.80
CA ALA A 465 32.97 -22.46 -10.61
C ALA A 465 33.16 -22.05 -12.07
N THR A 466 33.86 -22.88 -12.84
CA THR A 466 33.84 -22.84 -14.30
C THR A 466 32.84 -23.88 -14.77
N PRO A 467 31.64 -23.50 -15.28
CA PRO A 467 30.89 -24.39 -16.15
C PRO A 467 31.22 -24.04 -17.60
N THR A 468 31.86 -24.98 -18.28
CA THR A 468 32.00 -25.02 -19.73
C THR A 468 30.61 -24.96 -20.38
N LEU A 469 30.31 -23.89 -21.11
CA LEU A 469 29.10 -23.78 -21.94
C LEU A 469 29.20 -24.78 -23.10
N VAL A 470 28.38 -25.84 -23.06
CA VAL A 470 28.03 -26.60 -24.25
C VAL A 470 26.91 -25.83 -24.93
N VAL A 471 27.21 -25.28 -26.11
CA VAL A 471 26.23 -24.62 -26.98
C VAL A 471 25.32 -25.70 -27.58
N THR A 472 24.14 -25.90 -27.01
CA THR A 472 23.04 -26.57 -27.70
C THR A 472 22.18 -25.52 -28.41
N GLN A 473 21.96 -25.72 -29.70
CA GLN A 473 21.14 -24.85 -30.56
C GLN A 473 19.71 -24.69 -30.00
N PRO A 474 19.05 -23.54 -30.23
CA PRO A 474 17.69 -23.32 -29.78
C PRO A 474 16.74 -24.20 -30.61
N VAL A 475 16.10 -25.16 -29.94
CA VAL A 475 14.88 -25.79 -30.46
C VAL A 475 13.78 -24.76 -30.32
N VAL A 476 13.07 -24.47 -31.42
CA VAL A 476 11.85 -23.67 -31.42
C VAL A 476 10.82 -24.42 -30.59
N GLY A 477 10.71 -24.04 -29.32
CA GLY A 477 9.74 -24.56 -28.36
C GLY A 477 8.46 -23.75 -28.41
N GLU A 478 7.34 -24.45 -28.32
CA GLU A 478 5.98 -23.90 -28.23
C GLU A 478 5.89 -22.78 -27.18
N THR A 479 5.02 -21.80 -27.43
CA THR A 479 4.73 -20.69 -26.52
C THR A 479 4.48 -21.21 -25.11
N PRO A 480 5.24 -20.79 -24.07
CA PRO A 480 5.03 -21.28 -22.72
C PRO A 480 3.61 -20.95 -22.24
N GLN A 481 2.90 -21.97 -21.78
CA GLN A 481 1.61 -21.79 -21.10
C GLN A 481 1.85 -21.05 -19.78
N PRO A 482 1.02 -20.04 -19.43
CA PRO A 482 1.13 -19.36 -18.14
C PRO A 482 1.02 -20.40 -17.01
N THR A 483 2.04 -20.46 -16.16
CA THR A 483 2.12 -21.42 -15.05
C THR A 483 1.67 -20.75 -13.76
N ALA A 484 0.85 -21.42 -12.97
CA ALA A 484 0.40 -20.90 -11.68
C ALA A 484 1.59 -20.70 -10.72
N THR A 485 1.55 -19.63 -9.92
CA THR A 485 2.57 -19.37 -8.89
C THR A 485 2.50 -20.46 -7.80
N PRO A 486 3.58 -21.21 -7.50
CA PRO A 486 3.58 -22.24 -6.46
C PRO A 486 3.75 -21.71 -5.02
N ASP A 487 3.44 -22.53 -4.01
CA ASP A 487 3.61 -22.19 -2.58
C ASP A 487 5.11 -21.97 -2.22
N PRO A 488 5.47 -20.82 -1.60
CA PRO A 488 6.84 -20.47 -1.24
C PRO A 488 7.57 -21.48 -0.34
N LEU A 489 6.85 -22.12 0.60
CA LEU A 489 7.45 -23.03 1.58
C LEU A 489 7.82 -24.38 0.96
N VAL A 490 7.00 -24.85 0.03
CA VAL A 490 7.24 -26.12 -0.68
C VAL A 490 8.46 -26.01 -1.58
N LEU A 491 8.69 -24.84 -2.16
CA LEU A 491 9.74 -24.61 -3.13
C LEU A 491 11.11 -24.36 -2.50
N MET A 492 11.18 -23.70 -1.34
CA MET A 492 12.45 -23.52 -0.62
C MET A 492 13.12 -24.86 -0.32
N ALA A 493 12.33 -25.92 -0.13
CA ALA A 493 12.83 -27.29 0.04
C ALA A 493 13.31 -27.96 -1.27
N GLN A 494 12.92 -27.44 -2.44
CA GLN A 494 13.21 -28.00 -3.76
C GLN A 494 14.36 -27.30 -4.50
N LEU A 495 14.83 -26.15 -4.03
CA LEU A 495 15.91 -25.39 -4.66
C LEU A 495 17.29 -26.05 -4.48
N SER A 496 18.16 -25.88 -5.47
CA SER A 496 19.58 -26.25 -5.34
C SER A 496 20.29 -25.35 -4.32
N VAL A 497 21.28 -25.90 -3.61
CA VAL A 497 22.04 -25.20 -2.56
C VAL A 497 22.64 -23.87 -3.06
N GLN A 498 23.06 -23.81 -4.32
CA GLN A 498 23.66 -22.60 -4.90
C GLN A 498 22.63 -21.51 -5.21
N ALA A 499 21.41 -21.88 -5.60
CA ALA A 499 20.29 -20.96 -5.76
C ALA A 499 19.79 -20.46 -4.39
N GLN A 500 19.75 -21.33 -3.37
CA GLN A 500 19.39 -20.95 -2.00
C GLN A 500 20.38 -19.93 -1.40
N LEU A 501 21.66 -19.99 -1.76
CA LEU A 501 22.69 -19.04 -1.29
C LEU A 501 22.58 -17.65 -1.92
N SER A 502 21.91 -17.51 -3.06
CA SER A 502 21.72 -16.23 -3.78
C SER A 502 20.26 -15.76 -3.78
N ALA A 503 19.39 -16.49 -3.08
CA ALA A 503 17.97 -16.17 -2.95
C ALA A 503 17.71 -15.51 -1.59
N THR A 504 16.89 -14.46 -1.61
CA THR A 504 16.37 -13.84 -0.40
C THR A 504 14.85 -13.84 -0.44
N VAL A 505 14.19 -13.65 0.70
CA VAL A 505 12.73 -13.54 0.75
C VAL A 505 12.37 -12.11 1.09
N ARG A 506 11.57 -11.47 0.22
CA ARG A 506 11.08 -10.13 0.48
C ARG A 506 10.07 -10.17 1.63
N ILE A 507 10.29 -9.36 2.66
CA ILE A 507 9.55 -9.45 3.93
C ILE A 507 8.08 -9.07 3.76
N GLN A 508 7.78 -8.14 2.85
CA GLN A 508 6.45 -7.56 2.64
C GLN A 508 5.42 -8.58 2.15
N ASP A 509 5.82 -9.46 1.23
CA ASP A 509 4.94 -10.39 0.52
C ASP A 509 5.43 -11.85 0.54
N GLN A 510 6.55 -12.10 1.23
CA GLN A 510 7.19 -13.42 1.32
C GLN A 510 7.59 -14.00 -0.04
N MET A 511 7.79 -13.16 -1.06
CA MET A 511 8.24 -13.59 -2.39
C MET A 511 9.72 -13.98 -2.37
N PRO A 512 10.08 -15.19 -2.86
CA PRO A 512 11.47 -15.54 -3.15
C PRO A 512 12.01 -14.65 -4.27
N MET A 513 13.13 -13.99 -4.01
CA MET A 513 13.83 -13.16 -4.97
C MET A 513 15.19 -13.75 -5.30
N LEU A 514 15.57 -13.68 -6.57
CA LEU A 514 16.86 -14.12 -7.08
C LEU A 514 17.79 -12.93 -7.28
N TYR A 515 19.04 -13.08 -6.85
CA TYR A 515 20.08 -12.12 -7.16
C TYR A 515 20.55 -12.25 -8.61
N ILE A 516 20.41 -11.17 -9.38
CA ILE A 516 20.87 -11.07 -10.77
C ILE A 516 22.08 -10.15 -10.81
N THR A 517 23.16 -10.67 -11.38
CA THR A 517 24.35 -9.87 -11.66
C THR A 517 24.11 -9.02 -12.91
N GLY A 518 24.27 -7.71 -12.75
CA GLY A 518 24.05 -6.74 -13.82
C GLY A 518 25.22 -6.74 -14.80
N HIS A 519 24.90 -6.65 -16.09
CA HIS A 519 25.87 -6.61 -17.19
C HIS A 519 25.51 -5.49 -18.17
N THR A 520 26.42 -5.23 -19.11
CA THR A 520 26.19 -4.27 -20.20
C THR A 520 25.68 -5.00 -21.43
N PHE A 521 24.64 -4.47 -22.06
CA PHE A 521 24.07 -4.99 -23.31
C PHE A 521 23.62 -3.84 -24.23
N TRP A 522 23.36 -4.15 -25.49
CA TRP A 522 22.89 -3.18 -26.48
C TRP A 522 21.35 -3.11 -26.49
N MET A 523 20.80 -1.90 -26.46
CA MET A 523 19.37 -1.62 -26.51
C MET A 523 19.06 -0.64 -27.66
N GLY A 524 17.93 -0.84 -28.34
CA GLY A 524 17.53 -0.07 -29.52
C GLY A 524 17.88 -0.72 -30.85
N ALA A 525 17.33 -0.19 -31.93
CA ALA A 525 17.50 -0.68 -33.30
C ALA A 525 18.62 0.07 -34.04
N VAL A 526 19.35 -0.66 -34.89
CA VAL A 526 20.43 -0.11 -35.73
C VAL A 526 19.92 0.20 -37.13
N ASP A 527 19.22 -0.75 -37.76
CA ASP A 527 18.74 -0.67 -39.15
C ASP A 527 17.41 -1.42 -39.33
N ASP A 528 16.44 -1.15 -38.45
CA ASP A 528 15.10 -1.72 -38.57
C ASP A 528 14.10 -0.66 -39.09
N ALA A 529 13.60 -0.86 -40.30
CA ALA A 529 12.63 0.04 -40.93
C ALA A 529 11.26 0.04 -40.24
N SER A 530 10.99 -0.93 -39.36
CA SER A 530 9.79 -1.02 -38.55
C SER A 530 9.96 -0.43 -37.15
N ALA A 531 11.18 -0.03 -36.75
CA ALA A 531 11.44 0.56 -35.45
C ALA A 531 10.81 1.95 -35.31
N ALA A 532 10.30 2.23 -34.12
CA ALA A 532 9.78 3.55 -33.79
C ALA A 532 10.92 4.58 -33.67
N ALA A 533 10.60 5.86 -33.80
CA ALA A 533 11.62 6.91 -33.83
C ALA A 533 12.45 6.98 -32.52
N ASP A 534 11.87 6.58 -31.39
CA ASP A 534 12.48 6.52 -30.07
C ASP A 534 13.29 5.23 -29.81
N GLU A 535 13.24 4.25 -30.72
CA GLU A 535 14.01 3.02 -30.63
C GLU A 535 15.39 3.14 -31.30
N THR A 536 15.70 4.28 -31.93
CA THR A 536 16.98 4.54 -32.60
C THR A 536 17.69 5.78 -32.03
N PRO A 537 19.04 5.81 -31.95
CA PRO A 537 19.97 4.74 -32.31
C PRO A 537 20.16 3.72 -31.19
N ALA A 538 20.62 2.52 -31.57
CA ALA A 538 21.11 1.55 -30.60
C ALA A 538 22.25 2.12 -29.74
N HIS A 539 22.23 1.83 -28.44
CA HIS A 539 23.20 2.30 -27.47
C HIS A 539 23.45 1.24 -26.39
N GLU A 540 24.58 1.33 -25.70
CA GLU A 540 24.89 0.45 -24.57
C GLU A 540 24.11 0.87 -23.32
N VAL A 541 23.53 -0.12 -22.64
CA VAL A 541 22.85 0.01 -21.37
C VAL A 541 23.52 -0.92 -20.37
N THR A 542 23.94 -0.36 -19.24
CA THR A 542 24.51 -1.13 -18.12
C THR A 542 23.48 -1.25 -17.01
N LEU A 543 23.11 -2.49 -16.65
CA LEU A 543 22.33 -2.74 -15.44
C LEU A 543 23.27 -2.96 -14.26
N SER A 544 22.95 -2.35 -13.12
CA SER A 544 23.57 -2.69 -11.84
C SER A 544 23.02 -4.03 -11.33
N ASN A 545 23.71 -4.67 -10.40
CA ASN A 545 23.18 -5.89 -9.77
C ASN A 545 21.86 -5.59 -9.07
N PHE A 546 20.88 -6.49 -9.20
CA PHE A 546 19.54 -6.30 -8.66
C PHE A 546 18.95 -7.63 -8.19
N TYR A 547 17.94 -7.55 -7.34
CA TYR A 547 17.09 -8.69 -7.02
C TYR A 547 15.82 -8.61 -7.86
N ILE A 548 15.38 -9.74 -8.39
CA ILE A 548 14.09 -9.86 -9.08
C ILE A 548 13.31 -11.00 -8.47
N ASP A 549 11.99 -10.87 -8.47
CA ASP A 549 11.09 -11.94 -8.05
C ASP A 549 11.33 -13.17 -8.92
N GLN A 550 11.37 -14.35 -8.28
CA GLN A 550 11.52 -15.60 -9.01
C GLN A 550 10.29 -15.91 -9.88
N TYR A 551 9.12 -15.41 -9.48
CA TYR A 551 7.83 -15.65 -10.11
C TYR A 551 7.12 -14.35 -10.43
N GLU A 552 6.22 -14.40 -11.41
CA GLU A 552 5.36 -13.27 -11.70
C GLU A 552 4.42 -12.97 -10.51
N VAL A 553 4.12 -11.69 -10.31
CA VAL A 553 3.09 -11.27 -9.36
C VAL A 553 1.74 -11.79 -9.87
N SER A 554 1.02 -12.53 -9.04
CA SER A 554 -0.29 -13.09 -9.43
C SER A 554 -1.37 -12.02 -9.49
N VAL A 555 -2.46 -12.28 -10.22
CA VAL A 555 -3.64 -11.40 -10.26
C VAL A 555 -4.18 -11.18 -8.85
N GLN A 556 -4.19 -12.21 -8.00
CA GLN A 556 -4.63 -12.10 -6.60
C GLN A 556 -3.72 -11.21 -5.75
N GLN A 557 -2.40 -11.34 -5.91
CA GLN A 557 -1.44 -10.49 -5.19
C GLN A 557 -1.56 -9.03 -5.63
N TYR A 558 -1.66 -8.80 -6.95
CA TYR A 558 -1.80 -7.44 -7.49
C TYR A 558 -3.15 -6.81 -7.12
N ALA A 559 -4.23 -7.59 -7.08
CA ALA A 559 -5.53 -7.15 -6.57
C ALA A 559 -5.44 -6.69 -5.11
N ALA A 560 -4.77 -7.46 -4.25
CA ALA A 560 -4.55 -7.10 -2.85
C ALA A 560 -3.74 -5.80 -2.71
N PHE A 561 -2.71 -5.61 -3.54
CA PHE A 561 -1.94 -4.37 -3.62
C PHE A 561 -2.81 -3.15 -3.99
N LEU A 562 -3.64 -3.25 -5.02
CA LEU A 562 -4.52 -2.15 -5.41
C LEU A 562 -5.60 -1.85 -4.37
N ASN A 563 -6.10 -2.88 -3.68
CA ASN A 563 -7.02 -2.74 -2.56
C ASN A 563 -6.38 -1.99 -1.39
N PHE A 564 -5.09 -2.23 -1.14
CA PHE A 564 -4.31 -1.46 -0.16
C PHE A 564 -4.11 0.00 -0.60
N LEU A 565 -3.82 0.22 -1.88
CA LEU A 565 -3.64 1.56 -2.47
C LEU A 565 -4.93 2.40 -2.52
N GLY A 566 -6.08 1.73 -2.52
CA GLY A 566 -7.41 2.37 -2.54
C GLY A 566 -7.77 2.98 -3.90
N GLY A 567 -7.19 2.48 -5.00
CA GLY A 567 -7.44 2.99 -6.36
C GLY A 567 -6.33 2.64 -7.36
N TYR A 568 -6.66 2.40 -8.63
CA TYR A 568 -5.68 2.21 -9.70
C TYR A 568 -5.44 3.45 -10.57
N ARG A 569 -6.42 4.35 -10.73
CA ARG A 569 -6.29 5.53 -11.59
C ARG A 569 -5.51 6.65 -10.92
N GLN A 570 -4.49 7.16 -11.62
CA GLN A 570 -3.61 8.25 -11.17
C GLN A 570 -3.00 8.07 -9.77
N LYS A 571 -2.93 6.83 -9.27
CA LYS A 571 -2.36 6.52 -7.95
C LYS A 571 -0.89 6.09 -8.02
N CYS A 572 -0.47 5.54 -9.15
CA CYS A 572 0.91 5.12 -9.38
C CYS A 572 1.70 6.27 -10.00
N LEU A 573 2.33 7.08 -9.15
CA LEU A 573 3.12 8.25 -9.56
C LEU A 573 2.34 9.28 -10.42
N GLY A 574 1.03 9.40 -10.19
CA GLY A 574 0.15 10.28 -10.96
C GLY A 574 -0.39 9.67 -12.26
N PHE A 575 -0.08 8.40 -12.52
CA PHE A 575 -0.56 7.64 -13.68
C PHE A 575 -1.39 6.42 -13.25
N ASP A 576 -2.08 5.82 -14.21
CA ASP A 576 -2.88 4.62 -13.98
C ASP A 576 -1.97 3.42 -13.75
N CYS A 577 -2.27 2.63 -12.73
CA CYS A 577 -1.47 1.47 -12.33
C CYS A 577 -1.65 0.27 -13.29
N VAL A 578 -2.86 0.08 -13.80
CA VAL A 578 -3.25 -1.10 -14.60
C VAL A 578 -4.46 -0.76 -15.44
N ALA A 579 -4.65 -1.41 -16.59
CA ALA A 579 -5.94 -1.41 -17.27
C ALA A 579 -6.82 -2.54 -16.71
N THR A 580 -7.95 -2.18 -16.09
CA THR A 580 -8.86 -3.14 -15.44
C THR A 580 -9.90 -3.69 -16.42
N GLY A 581 -10.70 -4.68 -15.99
CA GLY A 581 -11.73 -5.32 -16.83
C GLY A 581 -12.78 -4.35 -17.41
N THR A 582 -12.87 -3.13 -16.87
CA THR A 582 -13.68 -2.03 -17.42
C THR A 582 -13.10 -1.41 -18.68
N GLU A 583 -11.79 -1.49 -18.87
CA GLU A 583 -11.02 -0.79 -19.92
C GLU A 583 -10.54 -1.75 -21.00
N THR A 584 -10.31 -3.02 -20.64
CA THR A 584 -9.88 -4.05 -21.56
C THR A 584 -10.44 -5.42 -21.18
N GLN A 585 -10.90 -6.17 -22.17
CA GLN A 585 -11.35 -7.56 -21.97
C GLN A 585 -10.20 -8.54 -21.74
N PHE A 586 -8.96 -8.10 -21.97
CA PHE A 586 -7.78 -8.95 -21.95
C PHE A 586 -7.14 -9.07 -20.57
N THR A 587 -7.58 -8.29 -19.58
CA THR A 587 -7.08 -8.43 -18.21
C THR A 587 -7.85 -9.48 -17.42
N PHE A 588 -7.16 -10.13 -16.48
CA PHE A 588 -7.77 -11.03 -15.50
C PHE A 588 -8.15 -10.31 -14.20
N LEU A 589 -7.89 -9.02 -14.09
CA LEU A 589 -8.21 -8.22 -12.92
C LEU A 589 -9.56 -7.51 -13.09
N LEU A 590 -10.51 -7.85 -12.23
CA LEU A 590 -11.81 -7.21 -12.17
C LEU A 590 -11.78 -6.05 -11.17
N ASN A 591 -12.56 -5.01 -11.47
CA ASN A 591 -12.80 -3.91 -10.57
C ASN A 591 -14.27 -3.96 -10.15
N ASN A 592 -14.51 -4.41 -8.93
CA ASN A 592 -15.81 -4.53 -8.32
C ASN A 592 -15.96 -3.45 -7.25
N LEU A 593 -16.48 -2.29 -7.64
CA LEU A 593 -16.80 -1.19 -6.71
C LEU A 593 -15.58 -0.63 -5.95
N GLY A 594 -14.40 -0.62 -6.58
CA GLY A 594 -13.15 -0.19 -5.95
C GLY A 594 -12.48 -1.26 -5.10
N PHE A 595 -13.06 -2.46 -5.06
CA PHE A 595 -12.39 -3.67 -4.64
C PHE A 595 -11.92 -4.44 -5.88
N TYR A 596 -10.61 -4.64 -5.98
CA TYR A 596 -10.01 -5.40 -7.05
C TYR A 596 -10.06 -6.88 -6.67
N GLU A 597 -10.53 -7.69 -7.60
CA GLU A 597 -10.57 -9.13 -7.43
C GLU A 597 -10.14 -9.83 -8.72
N PRO A 598 -9.53 -11.01 -8.62
CA PRO A 598 -9.25 -11.80 -9.81
C PRO A 598 -10.54 -12.27 -10.47
N LYS A 599 -10.52 -12.36 -11.79
CA LYS A 599 -11.50 -13.13 -12.55
C LYS A 599 -11.45 -14.58 -12.10
N THR A 600 -12.61 -15.15 -11.80
CA THR A 600 -12.71 -16.53 -11.27
C THR A 600 -11.92 -17.53 -12.10
N GLY A 601 -11.04 -18.28 -11.45
CA GLY A 601 -10.16 -19.29 -12.07
C GLY A 601 -8.81 -18.76 -12.55
N TYR A 602 -8.54 -17.45 -12.42
CA TYR A 602 -7.30 -16.80 -12.83
C TYR A 602 -6.52 -16.20 -11.64
N GLU A 603 -6.88 -16.56 -10.40
CA GLU A 603 -6.31 -15.98 -9.18
C GLU A 603 -4.78 -16.13 -9.12
N GLN A 604 -4.27 -17.29 -9.56
CA GLN A 604 -2.84 -17.64 -9.53
C GLN A 604 -2.10 -17.36 -10.84
N PHE A 605 -2.77 -16.77 -11.83
CA PHE A 605 -2.16 -16.41 -13.11
C PHE A 605 -1.33 -15.13 -12.95
N PRO A 606 -0.34 -14.88 -13.83
CA PRO A 606 0.39 -13.62 -13.84
C PRO A 606 -0.55 -12.42 -14.04
N ALA A 607 -0.35 -11.37 -13.26
CA ALA A 607 -1.01 -10.09 -13.47
C ALA A 607 -0.61 -9.53 -14.84
N ASN A 608 -1.59 -9.02 -15.58
CA ASN A 608 -1.39 -8.54 -16.94
C ASN A 608 -2.02 -7.15 -17.13
N TRP A 609 -1.58 -6.45 -18.18
CA TRP A 609 -1.97 -5.06 -18.45
C TRP A 609 -1.60 -4.06 -17.34
N VAL A 610 -0.57 -4.40 -16.57
CA VAL A 610 0.06 -3.51 -15.59
C VAL A 610 0.90 -2.48 -16.34
N THR A 611 0.74 -1.19 -16.03
CA THR A 611 1.54 -0.14 -16.67
C THR A 611 2.95 -0.12 -16.07
N TRP A 612 3.90 0.55 -16.73
CA TRP A 612 5.23 0.75 -16.15
C TRP A 612 5.17 1.41 -14.77
N TYR A 613 4.26 2.36 -14.59
CA TYR A 613 4.05 3.04 -13.31
C TYR A 613 3.46 2.10 -12.25
N GLY A 614 2.55 1.22 -12.63
CA GLY A 614 1.98 0.22 -11.73
C GLY A 614 2.91 -0.96 -11.42
N ALA A 615 3.91 -1.22 -12.26
CA ALA A 615 4.96 -2.19 -11.97
C ALA A 615 6.02 -1.61 -11.01
N GLN A 616 6.19 -0.28 -11.02
CA GLN A 616 7.13 0.43 -10.14
C GLN A 616 6.54 0.68 -8.74
N ALA A 617 5.25 0.97 -8.65
CA ALA A 617 4.54 1.22 -7.41
C ALA A 617 4.37 -0.07 -6.59
#